data_AF-A0A7S7LVY3-F1
#
_entry.id   AF-A0A7S7LVY3-F1
#
_cell.length_a   1.000
_cell.length_b   1.000
_cell.length_c   1.000
_cell.angle_alpha   90.00
_cell.angle_beta   90.00
_cell.angle_gamma   90.00
#
_symmetry.space_group_name_H-M   'P 1'
#
loop_
_entity.id
_entity.type
_entity.pdbx_description
1 polymer ?
#
loop_
_entity_poly.entity_id
_entity_poly.type
_entity_poly.pdbx_seq_one_letter_code
_entity_poly.pdbx_strand_id
1 'polypeptide(L)'
;MERILDIIDAIAHEKGLAPEKVTEALKTAFIQTAKRVIDNKFAFEAVINNETKTLDIIQTITVVSDDDGRLKDEEIAPAFISISEAKEYDDQVELDDQLQIPHELEEYGRTAASQLHREIEYHIQRLVEDEMFNKYKSKIGTLVTGRVTRVDAQNSTYIEVDEVRAILPMKSRIKGELFKVGDHMKAVVRRVNMDKENGIQIELSRTSPKFLEELLALEVPEIADGAVIIEGCARIPGERAKVALLSTHPQVDAVGATVGVRGVRINAVSAELIGENIDCIEYTSIPELFISRIMAPAIISNVEIIKNEKGEAERAIVTLPSDQKSKAIGKSGINIRLASMLSGLNIELVESGGTTSEDGTIEESKDGVDALEALFS
;
A
#
# COMPACT_ATOMS: atom_id res chain seq x y z
N MET A 1 -45.00 -5.48 0.55
CA MET A 1 -43.75 -5.24 -0.18
C MET A 1 -42.83 -4.51 0.76
N GLU A 2 -41.68 -5.09 1.09
CA GLU A 2 -40.60 -4.34 1.73
C GLU A 2 -40.32 -3.12 0.86
N ARG A 3 -40.33 -1.93 1.46
CA ARG A 3 -40.18 -0.68 0.72
C ARG A 3 -38.71 -0.57 0.31
N ILE A 4 -38.41 -0.02 -0.86
CA ILE A 4 -37.05 -0.12 -1.44
C ILE A 4 -35.97 0.50 -0.55
N LEU A 5 -36.33 1.54 0.22
CA LEU A 5 -35.45 2.14 1.23
C LEU A 5 -35.11 1.17 2.37
N ASP A 6 -36.06 0.36 2.81
CA ASP A 6 -35.81 -0.61 3.89
C ASP A 6 -34.85 -1.71 3.40
N ILE A 7 -34.90 -2.05 2.09
CA ILE A 7 -33.96 -2.96 1.43
C ILE A 7 -32.56 -2.32 1.31
N ILE A 8 -32.50 -1.05 0.92
CA ILE A 8 -31.23 -0.29 0.88
C ILE A 8 -30.55 -0.31 2.25
N ASP A 9 -31.31 -0.01 3.31
CA ASP A 9 -30.80 0.00 4.67
C ASP A 9 -30.33 -1.38 5.13
N ALA A 10 -31.09 -2.44 4.78
CA ALA A 10 -30.70 -3.81 5.09
C ALA A 10 -29.39 -4.21 4.39
N ILE A 11 -29.25 -3.93 3.09
CA ILE A 11 -28.03 -4.22 2.32
C ILE A 11 -26.85 -3.40 2.85
N ALA A 12 -27.06 -2.12 3.13
CA ALA A 12 -26.03 -1.24 3.68
C ALA A 12 -25.52 -1.76 5.02
N HIS A 13 -26.42 -2.18 5.91
CA HIS A 13 -26.06 -2.73 7.22
C HIS A 13 -25.38 -4.10 7.11
N GLU A 14 -25.86 -5.00 6.25
CA GLU A 14 -25.29 -6.34 6.09
C GLU A 14 -23.88 -6.30 5.49
N LYS A 15 -23.66 -5.44 4.49
CA LYS A 15 -22.38 -5.35 3.76
C LYS A 15 -21.45 -4.28 4.31
N GLY A 16 -21.86 -3.52 5.32
CA GLY A 16 -21.08 -2.43 5.91
C GLY A 16 -20.81 -1.28 4.93
N LEU A 17 -21.78 -0.97 4.08
CA LEU A 17 -21.67 0.05 3.03
C LEU A 17 -22.43 1.32 3.42
N ALA A 18 -22.03 2.47 2.86
CA ALA A 18 -22.80 3.70 3.02
C ALA A 18 -24.14 3.60 2.26
N PRO A 19 -25.30 3.92 2.89
CA PRO A 19 -26.62 3.84 2.26
C PRO A 19 -26.72 4.63 0.95
N GLU A 20 -26.04 5.78 0.89
CA GLU A 20 -25.94 6.63 -0.29
C GLU A 20 -25.33 5.89 -1.49
N LYS A 21 -24.22 5.17 -1.28
CA LYS A 21 -23.56 4.40 -2.34
C LYS A 21 -24.38 3.18 -2.77
N VAL A 22 -25.06 2.53 -1.84
CA VAL A 22 -26.00 1.43 -2.15
C VAL A 22 -27.15 1.94 -3.00
N THR A 23 -27.66 3.14 -2.69
CA THR A 23 -28.72 3.79 -3.46
C THR A 23 -28.27 4.07 -4.90
N GLU A 24 -27.07 4.61 -5.10
CA GLU A 24 -26.51 4.83 -6.44
C GLU A 24 -26.29 3.53 -7.23
N ALA A 25 -25.80 2.49 -6.55
CA ALA A 25 -25.62 1.17 -7.15
C ALA A 25 -26.95 0.56 -7.60
N LEU A 26 -28.01 0.66 -6.78
CA LEU A 26 -29.34 0.21 -7.15
C LEU A 26 -29.92 1.03 -8.30
N LYS A 27 -29.84 2.37 -8.27
CA LYS A 27 -30.26 3.22 -9.41
C LYS A 27 -29.60 2.77 -10.71
N THR A 28 -28.30 2.51 -10.66
CA THR A 28 -27.55 2.01 -11.82
C THR A 28 -28.07 0.65 -12.28
N ALA A 29 -28.31 -0.28 -11.36
CA ALA A 29 -28.85 -1.62 -11.68
C ALA A 29 -30.24 -1.55 -12.34
N PHE A 30 -31.12 -0.66 -11.87
CA PHE A 30 -32.43 -0.42 -12.47
C PHE A 30 -32.31 0.16 -13.88
N ILE A 31 -31.45 1.17 -14.07
CA ILE A 31 -31.17 1.76 -15.40
C ILE A 31 -30.63 0.71 -16.38
N GLN A 32 -29.65 -0.10 -15.97
CA GLN A 32 -29.08 -1.15 -16.84
C GLN A 32 -30.10 -2.25 -17.17
N THR A 33 -31.01 -2.54 -16.23
CA THR A 33 -32.13 -3.45 -16.47
C THR A 33 -33.10 -2.88 -17.50
N ALA A 34 -33.52 -1.63 -17.35
CA ALA A 34 -34.40 -0.96 -18.31
C ALA A 34 -33.79 -0.94 -19.72
N LYS A 35 -32.52 -0.57 -19.84
CA LYS A 35 -31.79 -0.62 -21.11
C LYS A 35 -31.79 -2.01 -21.77
N ARG A 36 -31.75 -3.07 -20.98
CA ARG A 36 -31.69 -4.43 -21.53
C ARG A 36 -33.04 -5.01 -21.90
N VAL A 37 -34.09 -4.61 -21.18
CA VAL A 37 -35.43 -5.18 -21.30
C VAL A 37 -36.32 -4.34 -22.22
N ILE A 38 -36.14 -3.02 -22.21
CA ILE A 38 -36.93 -2.06 -22.99
C ILE A 38 -36.19 -1.77 -24.30
N ASP A 39 -35.19 -0.90 -24.26
CA ASP A 39 -34.30 -0.61 -25.39
C ASP A 39 -33.00 0.00 -24.85
N ASN A 40 -31.86 -0.45 -25.36
CA ASN A 40 -30.54 0.02 -24.91
C ASN A 40 -30.22 1.43 -25.44
N LYS A 41 -30.92 1.87 -26.48
CA LYS A 41 -30.71 3.19 -27.11
C LYS A 41 -31.39 4.32 -26.34
N PHE A 42 -32.34 4.00 -25.46
CA PHE A 42 -33.02 5.00 -24.64
C PHE A 42 -32.16 5.46 -23.46
N ALA A 43 -32.28 6.74 -23.13
CA ALA A 43 -31.73 7.31 -21.90
C ALA A 43 -32.74 7.12 -20.76
N PHE A 44 -32.32 6.44 -19.70
CA PHE A 44 -33.14 6.23 -18.50
C PHE A 44 -32.48 6.86 -17.29
N GLU A 45 -33.31 7.40 -16.41
CA GLU A 45 -32.97 7.87 -15.08
C GLU A 45 -33.78 7.08 -14.04
N ALA A 46 -33.15 6.77 -12.91
CA ALA A 46 -33.82 6.11 -11.79
C ALA A 46 -34.01 7.13 -10.65
N VAL A 47 -35.26 7.45 -10.35
CA VAL A 47 -35.64 8.40 -9.30
C VAL A 47 -36.26 7.64 -8.14
N ILE A 48 -35.83 7.96 -6.93
CA ILE A 48 -36.43 7.39 -5.72
C ILE A 48 -37.38 8.44 -5.16
N ASN A 49 -38.64 8.04 -5.01
CA ASN A 49 -39.64 8.85 -4.35
C ASN A 49 -39.63 8.54 -2.85
N ASN A 50 -39.24 9.53 -2.05
CA ASN A 50 -39.11 9.38 -0.59
C ASN A 50 -40.46 9.19 0.13
N GLU A 51 -41.56 9.64 -0.46
CA GLU A 51 -42.89 9.54 0.15
C GLU A 51 -43.49 8.15 -0.05
N THR A 52 -43.44 7.65 -1.29
CA THR A 52 -43.93 6.31 -1.65
C THR A 52 -42.92 5.23 -1.29
N LYS A 53 -41.64 5.61 -1.09
CA LYS A 53 -40.49 4.71 -0.95
C LYS A 53 -40.39 3.71 -2.13
N THR A 54 -40.72 4.18 -3.34
CA THR A 54 -40.57 3.42 -4.60
C THR A 54 -39.42 3.99 -5.43
N LEU A 55 -38.92 3.18 -6.37
CA LEU A 55 -37.95 3.61 -7.37
C LEU A 55 -38.63 3.53 -8.73
N ASP A 56 -38.72 4.68 -9.38
CA ASP A 56 -39.38 4.85 -10.66
C ASP A 56 -38.30 5.04 -11.74
N ILE A 57 -38.50 4.40 -12.89
CA ILE A 57 -37.61 4.57 -14.05
C ILE A 57 -38.27 5.57 -15.00
N ILE A 58 -37.53 6.60 -15.36
CA ILE A 58 -37.99 7.66 -16.25
C ILE A 58 -37.11 7.63 -17.50
N GLN A 59 -37.72 7.41 -18.66
CA GLN A 59 -37.07 7.64 -19.94
C GLN A 59 -37.03 9.13 -20.21
N THR A 60 -35.86 9.66 -20.54
CA THR A 60 -35.67 11.06 -20.90
C THR A 60 -35.41 11.18 -22.39
N ILE A 61 -36.21 12.00 -23.09
CA ILE A 61 -36.07 12.28 -24.52
C ILE A 61 -35.83 13.77 -24.68
N THR A 62 -34.70 14.14 -25.31
CA THR A 62 -34.34 15.56 -25.49
C THR A 62 -34.92 16.10 -26.79
N VAL A 63 -35.53 17.28 -26.72
CA VAL A 63 -36.18 17.93 -27.85
C VAL A 63 -35.15 18.70 -28.67
N VAL A 64 -35.05 18.39 -29.96
CA VAL A 64 -34.09 18.99 -30.89
C VAL A 64 -34.82 19.58 -32.10
N SER A 65 -34.13 20.41 -32.88
CA SER A 65 -34.69 20.94 -34.12
C SER A 65 -34.95 19.83 -35.12
N ASP A 66 -35.99 19.96 -35.95
CA ASP A 66 -36.37 18.97 -36.96
C ASP A 66 -35.24 18.60 -37.94
N ASP A 67 -34.30 19.52 -38.18
CA ASP A 67 -33.16 19.33 -39.08
C ASP A 67 -31.88 18.81 -38.38
N ASP A 68 -31.94 18.49 -37.08
CA ASP A 68 -30.75 18.08 -36.31
C ASP A 68 -30.19 16.75 -36.84
N GLY A 69 -28.87 16.71 -37.03
CA GLY A 69 -28.17 15.52 -37.52
C GLY A 69 -28.27 14.32 -36.57
N ARG A 70 -28.51 14.55 -35.27
CA ARG A 70 -28.66 13.50 -34.25
C ARG A 70 -29.91 12.63 -34.46
N LEU A 71 -30.95 13.17 -35.08
CA LEU A 71 -32.16 12.42 -35.45
C LEU A 71 -31.90 11.39 -36.57
N LYS A 72 -30.79 11.53 -37.31
CA LYS A 72 -30.44 10.66 -38.45
C LYS A 72 -29.46 9.55 -38.07
N ASP A 73 -28.91 9.59 -36.86
CA ASP A 73 -28.00 8.59 -36.34
C ASP A 73 -28.79 7.48 -35.65
N GLU A 74 -28.85 6.27 -36.23
CA GLU A 74 -29.64 5.15 -35.69
C GLU A 74 -29.24 4.72 -34.27
N GLU A 75 -28.03 5.05 -33.80
CA GLU A 75 -27.60 4.71 -32.44
C GLU A 75 -28.10 5.71 -31.40
N ILE A 76 -28.23 6.99 -31.76
CA ILE A 76 -28.50 8.08 -30.81
C ILE A 76 -29.89 8.70 -31.02
N ALA A 77 -30.50 8.54 -32.20
CA ALA A 77 -31.82 9.04 -32.53
C ALA A 77 -32.90 8.69 -31.49
N PRO A 78 -32.93 7.49 -30.87
CA PRO A 78 -33.95 7.16 -29.88
C PRO A 78 -33.90 7.99 -28.58
N ALA A 79 -32.82 8.74 -28.34
CA ALA A 79 -32.70 9.68 -27.22
C ALA A 79 -33.19 11.10 -27.56
N PHE A 80 -33.58 11.35 -28.82
CA PHE A 80 -33.99 12.67 -29.31
C PHE A 80 -35.35 12.62 -30.00
N ILE A 81 -36.08 13.72 -29.94
CA ILE A 81 -37.35 13.92 -30.65
C ILE A 81 -37.34 15.28 -31.33
N SER A 82 -37.94 15.36 -32.51
CA SER A 82 -38.07 16.63 -33.22
C SER A 82 -39.05 17.56 -32.48
N ILE A 83 -38.83 18.87 -32.51
CA ILE A 83 -39.74 19.83 -31.86
C ILE A 83 -41.17 19.76 -32.43
N SER A 84 -41.29 19.44 -33.72
CA SER A 84 -42.60 19.22 -34.35
C SER A 84 -43.34 18.02 -33.75
N GLU A 85 -42.67 16.89 -33.54
CA GLU A 85 -43.26 15.71 -32.91
C GLU A 85 -43.46 15.90 -31.40
N ALA A 86 -42.53 16.57 -30.71
CA ALA A 86 -42.63 16.84 -29.28
C ALA A 86 -43.87 17.66 -28.92
N LYS A 87 -44.21 18.64 -29.78
CA LYS A 87 -45.41 19.48 -29.63
C LYS A 87 -46.72 18.72 -29.78
N GLU A 88 -46.73 17.52 -30.38
CA GLU A 88 -47.94 16.68 -30.39
C GLU A 88 -48.26 16.11 -29.00
N TYR A 89 -47.26 15.98 -28.13
CA TYR A 89 -47.43 15.50 -26.76
C TYR A 89 -47.69 16.63 -25.77
N ASP A 90 -47.00 17.75 -25.92
CA ASP A 90 -47.21 18.96 -25.11
C ASP A 90 -46.88 20.24 -25.93
N ASP A 91 -47.90 21.07 -26.14
CA ASP A 91 -47.83 22.31 -26.93
C ASP A 91 -46.85 23.35 -26.34
N GLN A 92 -46.45 23.22 -25.06
CA GLN A 92 -45.58 24.17 -24.36
C GLN A 92 -44.09 23.86 -24.48
N VAL A 93 -43.73 22.77 -25.15
CA VAL A 93 -42.34 22.28 -25.24
C VAL A 93 -41.48 23.18 -26.13
N GLU A 94 -40.31 23.55 -25.62
CA GLU A 94 -39.28 24.35 -26.30
C GLU A 94 -38.09 23.48 -26.76
N LEU A 95 -37.17 24.08 -27.52
CA LEU A 95 -35.92 23.39 -27.89
C LEU A 95 -35.07 23.16 -26.64
N ASP A 96 -34.35 22.03 -26.62
CA ASP A 96 -33.53 21.55 -25.49
C ASP A 96 -34.31 21.10 -24.23
N ASP A 97 -35.65 21.13 -24.27
CA ASP A 97 -36.48 20.54 -23.21
C ASP A 97 -36.35 19.01 -23.15
N GLN A 98 -36.66 18.45 -21.98
CA GLN A 98 -36.61 17.01 -21.73
C GLN A 98 -38.00 16.45 -21.47
N LEU A 99 -38.51 15.66 -22.41
CA LEU A 99 -39.73 14.88 -22.21
C LEU A 99 -39.42 13.66 -21.34
N GLN A 100 -40.25 13.45 -20.32
CA GLN A 100 -40.11 12.38 -19.35
C GLN A 100 -41.25 11.37 -19.50
N ILE A 101 -40.90 10.11 -19.78
CA ILE A 101 -41.86 9.02 -19.91
C ILE A 101 -41.58 8.01 -18.79
N PRO A 102 -42.49 7.84 -17.81
CA PRO A 102 -42.30 6.86 -16.74
C PRO A 102 -42.49 5.43 -17.27
N HIS A 103 -41.69 4.50 -16.75
CA HIS A 103 -41.72 3.07 -17.06
C HIS A 103 -41.76 2.25 -15.78
N GLU A 104 -42.66 1.27 -15.72
CA GLU A 104 -42.75 0.30 -14.64
C GLU A 104 -42.11 -1.04 -15.07
N LEU A 105 -41.01 -1.44 -14.40
CA LEU A 105 -40.34 -2.71 -14.71
C LEU A 105 -41.22 -3.95 -14.50
N GLU A 106 -42.28 -3.84 -13.69
CA GLU A 106 -43.21 -4.93 -13.39
C GLU A 106 -43.95 -5.42 -14.65
N GLU A 107 -44.20 -4.53 -15.61
CA GLU A 107 -44.89 -4.85 -16.87
C GLU A 107 -44.13 -5.87 -17.73
N TYR A 108 -42.82 -5.93 -17.56
CA TYR A 108 -41.93 -6.83 -18.30
C TYR A 108 -41.74 -8.20 -17.62
N GLY A 109 -42.44 -8.43 -16.51
CA GLY A 109 -42.61 -9.73 -15.87
C GLY A 109 -41.31 -10.41 -15.42
N ARG A 110 -41.25 -11.74 -15.56
CA ARG A 110 -40.16 -12.57 -15.01
C ARG A 110 -38.78 -12.24 -15.60
N THR A 111 -38.72 -11.83 -16.87
CA THR A 111 -37.46 -11.51 -17.55
C THR A 111 -36.80 -10.29 -16.90
N ALA A 112 -37.57 -9.24 -16.64
CA ALA A 112 -37.08 -8.05 -15.94
C ALA A 112 -36.64 -8.38 -14.52
N ALA A 113 -37.43 -9.14 -13.76
CA ALA A 113 -37.06 -9.52 -12.39
C ALA A 113 -35.74 -10.30 -12.33
N SER A 114 -35.54 -11.28 -13.22
CA SER A 114 -34.29 -12.06 -13.27
C SER A 114 -33.09 -11.21 -13.70
N GLN A 115 -33.30 -10.28 -14.63
CA GLN A 115 -32.25 -9.39 -15.10
C GLN A 115 -31.86 -8.38 -14.01
N LEU A 116 -32.86 -7.80 -13.33
CA LEU A 116 -32.66 -6.88 -12.22
C LEU A 116 -31.87 -7.53 -11.09
N HIS A 117 -32.23 -8.75 -10.70
CA HIS A 117 -31.51 -9.49 -9.67
C HIS A 117 -30.01 -9.62 -10.00
N ARG A 118 -29.68 -9.95 -11.25
CA ARG A 118 -28.29 -10.07 -11.71
C ARG A 118 -27.56 -8.73 -11.70
N GLU A 119 -28.20 -7.64 -12.14
CA GLU A 119 -27.58 -6.31 -12.13
C GLU A 119 -27.37 -5.81 -10.69
N ILE A 120 -28.33 -6.03 -9.79
CA ILE A 120 -28.19 -5.69 -8.36
C ILE A 120 -27.02 -6.45 -7.76
N GLU A 121 -26.97 -7.78 -7.94
CA GLU A 121 -25.88 -8.61 -7.41
C GLU A 121 -24.51 -8.11 -7.91
N TYR A 122 -24.41 -7.84 -9.22
CA TYR A 122 -23.19 -7.34 -9.83
C TYR A 122 -22.75 -5.96 -9.32
N HIS A 123 -23.67 -4.99 -9.24
CA HIS A 123 -23.35 -3.63 -8.81
C HIS A 123 -23.04 -3.56 -7.31
N ILE A 124 -23.77 -4.31 -6.47
CA ILE A 124 -23.48 -4.41 -5.04
C ILE A 124 -22.14 -5.11 -4.81
N GLN A 125 -21.85 -6.21 -5.51
CA GLN A 125 -20.56 -6.91 -5.41
C GLN A 125 -19.39 -5.98 -5.77
N ARG A 126 -19.52 -5.20 -6.86
CA ARG A 126 -18.51 -4.20 -7.25
C ARG A 126 -18.32 -3.11 -6.21
N LEU A 127 -19.41 -2.61 -5.64
CA LEU A 127 -19.33 -1.60 -4.59
C LEU A 127 -18.59 -2.14 -3.34
N VAL A 128 -18.88 -3.39 -2.93
CA VAL A 128 -18.14 -4.07 -1.86
C VAL A 128 -16.66 -4.18 -2.21
N GLU A 129 -16.34 -4.56 -3.45
CA GLU A 129 -14.96 -4.67 -3.89
C GLU A 129 -14.23 -3.31 -3.87
N ASP A 130 -14.85 -2.24 -4.35
CA ASP A 130 -14.25 -0.91 -4.36
C ASP A 130 -13.99 -0.40 -2.93
N GLU A 131 -14.91 -0.63 -1.99
CA GLU A 131 -14.71 -0.30 -0.57
C GLU A 131 -13.56 -1.10 0.04
N MET A 132 -13.52 -2.41 -0.21
CA MET A 132 -12.43 -3.26 0.28
C MET A 132 -11.08 -2.85 -0.33
N PHE A 133 -11.04 -2.49 -1.62
CA PHE A 133 -9.84 -2.00 -2.28
C PHE A 133 -9.33 -0.72 -1.61
N ASN A 134 -10.23 0.24 -1.35
CA ASN A 134 -9.88 1.49 -0.67
C ASN A 134 -9.42 1.26 0.78
N LYS A 135 -10.09 0.36 1.52
CA LYS A 135 -9.72 -0.06 2.87
C LYS A 135 -8.30 -0.65 2.90
N TYR A 136 -7.93 -1.50 1.95
CA TYR A 136 -6.58 -2.09 1.94
C TYR A 136 -5.52 -1.18 1.33
N LYS A 137 -5.91 -0.27 0.45
CA LYS A 137 -5.01 0.76 -0.10
C LYS A 137 -4.53 1.72 0.99
N SER A 138 -5.39 2.09 1.95
CA SER A 138 -4.98 2.89 3.11
C SER A 138 -4.14 2.10 4.11
N LYS A 139 -4.18 0.77 4.07
CA LYS A 139 -3.39 -0.16 4.89
C LYS A 139 -2.05 -0.56 4.27
N ILE A 140 -1.61 0.08 3.18
CA ILE A 140 -0.28 -0.20 2.61
C ILE A 140 0.79 0.12 3.66
N GLY A 141 1.66 -0.86 3.92
CA GLY A 141 2.69 -0.79 4.95
C GLY A 141 2.29 -1.35 6.32
N THR A 142 1.01 -1.61 6.58
CA THR A 142 0.55 -2.15 7.86
C THR A 142 0.65 -3.67 7.93
N LEU A 143 0.80 -4.22 9.14
CA LEU A 143 0.80 -5.65 9.39
C LEU A 143 -0.56 -6.29 9.14
N VAL A 144 -0.54 -7.40 8.42
CA VAL A 144 -1.67 -8.33 8.32
C VAL A 144 -1.21 -9.72 8.75
N THR A 145 -2.13 -10.46 9.34
CA THR A 145 -1.93 -11.85 9.75
C THR A 145 -2.98 -12.70 9.08
N GLY A 146 -2.59 -13.89 8.62
CA GLY A 146 -3.52 -14.83 8.02
C GLY A 146 -2.97 -16.24 8.05
N ARG A 147 -3.86 -17.20 7.80
CA ARG A 147 -3.50 -18.61 7.69
C ARG A 147 -3.15 -18.94 6.25
N VAL A 148 -2.10 -19.73 6.06
CA VAL A 148 -1.69 -20.22 4.74
C VAL A 148 -2.72 -21.21 4.23
N THR A 149 -3.41 -20.83 3.15
CA THR A 149 -4.42 -21.64 2.49
C THR A 149 -3.81 -22.49 1.38
N ARG A 150 -2.82 -21.95 0.65
CA ARG A 150 -2.20 -22.62 -0.48
C ARG A 150 -0.76 -22.15 -0.69
N VAL A 151 0.09 -23.04 -1.20
CA VAL A 151 1.41 -22.70 -1.75
C VAL A 151 1.48 -23.26 -3.17
N ASP A 152 1.84 -22.43 -4.15
CA ASP A 152 1.93 -22.86 -5.55
C ASP A 152 3.30 -23.43 -5.93
N ALA A 153 3.42 -23.91 -7.18
CA ALA A 153 4.65 -24.48 -7.71
C ALA A 153 5.81 -23.48 -7.83
N GLN A 154 5.51 -22.18 -7.88
CA GLN A 154 6.51 -21.09 -7.86
C GLN A 154 6.88 -20.69 -6.43
N ASN A 155 6.43 -21.45 -5.43
CA ASN A 155 6.54 -21.18 -4.01
C ASN A 155 5.87 -19.87 -3.58
N SER A 156 4.94 -19.29 -4.34
CA SER A 156 4.13 -18.17 -3.82
C SER A 156 3.13 -18.70 -2.80
N THR A 157 3.03 -18.00 -1.67
CA THR A 157 2.16 -18.39 -0.56
C THR A 157 0.90 -17.55 -0.60
N TYR A 158 -0.25 -18.22 -0.52
CA TYR A 158 -1.56 -17.58 -0.47
C TYR A 158 -2.08 -17.68 0.96
N ILE A 159 -2.57 -16.55 1.47
CA ILE A 159 -3.26 -16.46 2.74
C ILE A 159 -4.61 -15.78 2.55
N GLU A 160 -5.49 -15.95 3.52
CA GLU A 160 -6.76 -15.25 3.60
C GLU A 160 -6.69 -14.20 4.71
N VAL A 161 -7.04 -12.96 4.39
CA VAL A 161 -7.07 -11.81 5.31
C VAL A 161 -8.44 -11.13 5.17
N ASP A 162 -9.25 -11.15 6.23
CA ASP A 162 -10.65 -10.67 6.22
C ASP A 162 -11.41 -11.10 4.94
N GLU A 163 -11.37 -12.40 4.59
CA GLU A 163 -12.01 -12.99 3.39
C GLU A 163 -11.41 -12.56 2.03
N VAL A 164 -10.40 -11.70 2.03
CA VAL A 164 -9.68 -11.29 0.83
C VAL A 164 -8.44 -12.18 0.62
N ARG A 165 -8.25 -12.60 -0.63
CA ARG A 165 -7.08 -13.38 -1.03
C ARG A 165 -5.85 -12.48 -1.05
N ALA A 166 -4.88 -12.84 -0.23
CA ALA A 166 -3.58 -12.19 -0.21
C ALA A 166 -2.49 -13.17 -0.67
N ILE A 167 -1.49 -12.65 -1.39
CA ILE A 167 -0.38 -13.41 -1.94
C ILE A 167 0.93 -12.85 -1.39
N LEU A 168 1.81 -13.72 -0.91
CA LEU A 168 3.21 -13.45 -0.66
C LEU A 168 4.04 -14.08 -1.78
N PRO A 169 4.45 -13.29 -2.79
CA PRO A 169 5.31 -13.77 -3.86
C PRO A 169 6.69 -14.16 -3.33
N MET A 170 7.35 -15.10 -3.99
CA MET A 170 8.69 -15.53 -3.59
C MET A 170 9.72 -14.39 -3.56
N LYS A 171 9.62 -13.41 -4.46
CA LYS A 171 10.47 -12.20 -4.47
C LYS A 171 10.30 -11.29 -3.24
N SER A 172 9.17 -11.38 -2.55
CA SER A 172 8.83 -10.55 -1.39
C SER A 172 8.96 -11.31 -0.07
N ARG A 173 9.53 -12.53 -0.13
CA ARG A 173 9.78 -13.43 1.00
C ARG A 173 11.23 -13.31 1.48
N ILE A 174 11.47 -13.49 2.77
CA ILE A 174 12.83 -13.55 3.31
C ILE A 174 13.48 -14.86 2.87
N LYS A 175 14.74 -14.79 2.46
CA LYS A 175 15.48 -15.97 1.99
C LYS A 175 15.59 -17.00 3.12
N GLY A 176 15.19 -18.24 2.83
CA GLY A 176 15.19 -19.34 3.81
C GLY A 176 13.83 -19.62 4.43
N GLU A 177 12.82 -18.76 4.24
CA GLU A 177 11.45 -19.01 4.72
C GLU A 177 10.76 -20.12 3.94
N LEU A 178 10.16 -21.04 4.69
CA LEU A 178 9.32 -22.10 4.17
C LEU A 178 7.97 -22.04 4.89
N PHE A 179 6.91 -21.86 4.11
CA PHE A 179 5.54 -21.87 4.60
C PHE A 179 4.85 -23.13 4.11
N LYS A 180 4.05 -23.75 4.98
CA LYS A 180 3.20 -24.90 4.67
C LYS A 180 1.74 -24.51 4.83
N VAL A 181 0.87 -25.25 4.14
CA VAL A 181 -0.57 -25.08 4.31
C VAL A 181 -0.95 -25.34 5.76
N GLY A 182 -1.68 -24.39 6.35
CA GLY A 182 -2.10 -24.42 7.74
C GLY A 182 -1.27 -23.52 8.66
N ASP A 183 -0.08 -23.07 8.25
CA ASP A 183 0.77 -22.18 9.05
C ASP A 183 0.12 -20.80 9.23
N HIS A 184 0.44 -20.12 10.33
CA HIS A 184 0.10 -18.72 10.51
C HIS A 184 1.27 -17.86 10.07
N MET A 185 1.00 -16.83 9.28
CA MET A 185 2.03 -15.95 8.74
C MET A 185 1.63 -14.50 8.96
N LYS A 186 2.60 -13.68 9.37
CA LYS A 186 2.50 -12.22 9.41
C LYS A 186 3.20 -11.62 8.19
N ALA A 187 2.69 -10.54 7.62
CA ALA A 187 3.37 -9.81 6.55
C ALA A 187 2.81 -8.39 6.47
N VAL A 188 3.49 -7.47 5.78
CA VAL A 188 2.90 -6.16 5.48
C VAL A 188 2.26 -6.14 4.10
N VAL A 189 1.21 -5.33 3.97
CA VAL A 189 0.60 -5.04 2.66
C VAL A 189 1.59 -4.21 1.84
N ARG A 190 2.06 -4.77 0.72
CA ARG A 190 2.98 -4.08 -0.21
C ARG A 190 2.22 -3.25 -1.24
N ARG A 191 1.19 -3.86 -1.83
CA ARG A 191 0.32 -3.21 -2.82
C ARG A 191 -1.00 -3.95 -2.91
N VAL A 192 -2.03 -3.24 -3.36
CA VAL A 192 -3.35 -3.79 -3.63
C VAL A 192 -3.62 -3.62 -5.12
N ASN A 193 -3.97 -4.70 -5.80
CA ASN A 193 -4.31 -4.69 -7.21
C ASN A 193 -5.73 -5.21 -7.40
N MET A 194 -6.38 -4.76 -8.46
CA MET A 194 -7.65 -5.30 -8.91
C MET A 194 -7.39 -6.16 -10.13
N ASP A 195 -7.55 -7.47 -9.97
CA ASP A 195 -7.44 -8.45 -11.04
C ASP A 195 -8.79 -8.57 -11.76
N LYS A 196 -8.76 -8.69 -13.09
CA LYS A 196 -9.99 -8.74 -13.90
C LYS A 196 -10.78 -10.03 -13.69
N GLU A 197 -10.11 -11.13 -13.33
CA GLU A 197 -10.74 -12.45 -13.20
C GLU A 197 -10.97 -12.84 -11.74
N ASN A 198 -10.07 -12.42 -10.84
CA ASN A 198 -10.06 -12.86 -9.45
C ASN A 198 -10.45 -11.77 -8.43
N GLY A 199 -10.83 -10.58 -8.91
CA GLY A 199 -11.20 -9.45 -8.06
C GLY A 199 -9.98 -8.87 -7.33
N ILE A 200 -10.16 -8.47 -6.08
CA ILE A 200 -9.09 -7.83 -5.30
C ILE A 200 -8.03 -8.85 -4.92
N GLN A 201 -6.78 -8.50 -5.21
CA GLN A 201 -5.62 -9.25 -4.76
C GLN A 201 -4.66 -8.35 -3.99
N ILE A 202 -4.36 -8.76 -2.76
CA ILE A 202 -3.41 -8.06 -1.89
C ILE A 202 -2.03 -8.71 -2.05
N GLU A 203 -1.03 -7.97 -2.51
CA GLU A 203 0.36 -8.44 -2.49
C GLU A 203 1.01 -8.07 -1.16
N LEU A 204 1.59 -9.08 -0.52
CA LEU A 204 2.27 -9.00 0.76
C LEU A 204 3.78 -8.94 0.58
N SER A 205 4.46 -8.45 1.62
CA SER A 205 5.91 -8.48 1.72
C SER A 205 6.36 -8.75 3.15
N ARG A 206 7.38 -9.60 3.27
CA ARG A 206 8.18 -9.79 4.49
C ARG A 206 9.59 -9.20 4.35
N THR A 207 9.95 -8.72 3.15
CA THR A 207 11.23 -8.07 2.85
C THR A 207 11.24 -6.55 3.03
N SER A 208 10.07 -5.92 3.13
CA SER A 208 9.96 -4.47 3.36
C SER A 208 10.53 -4.06 4.74
N PRO A 209 11.22 -2.92 4.85
CA PRO A 209 11.57 -2.32 6.16
C PRO A 209 10.35 -2.11 7.05
N LYS A 210 9.20 -1.75 6.46
CA LYS A 210 7.93 -1.60 7.18
C LYS A 210 7.50 -2.85 7.95
N PHE A 211 7.90 -4.04 7.48
CA PHE A 211 7.61 -5.27 8.22
C PHE A 211 8.33 -5.32 9.57
N LEU A 212 9.58 -4.86 9.64
CA LEU A 212 10.31 -4.78 10.90
C LEU A 212 9.69 -3.71 11.82
N GLU A 213 9.34 -2.55 11.28
CA GLU A 213 8.69 -1.47 12.06
C GLU A 213 7.39 -1.95 12.71
N GLU A 214 6.53 -2.62 11.95
CA GLU A 214 5.27 -3.15 12.44
C GLU A 214 5.43 -4.31 13.44
N LEU A 215 6.44 -5.17 13.25
CA LEU A 215 6.75 -6.21 14.23
C LEU A 215 7.26 -5.62 15.55
N LEU A 216 8.06 -4.55 15.49
CA LEU A 216 8.50 -3.82 16.67
C LEU A 216 7.31 -3.15 17.37
N ALA A 217 6.41 -2.52 16.63
CA ALA A 217 5.19 -1.94 17.20
C ALA A 217 4.30 -3.00 17.88
N LEU A 218 4.24 -4.22 17.34
CA LEU A 218 3.50 -5.32 17.95
C LEU A 218 4.16 -5.83 19.25
N GLU A 219 5.50 -5.89 19.30
CA GLU A 219 6.26 -6.48 20.42
C GLU A 219 6.58 -5.47 21.53
N VAL A 220 6.66 -4.18 21.21
CA VAL A 220 7.11 -3.11 22.11
C VAL A 220 5.96 -2.13 22.38
N PRO A 221 5.31 -2.19 23.55
CA PRO A 221 4.19 -1.32 23.89
C PRO A 221 4.51 0.17 23.76
N GLU A 222 5.73 0.55 24.13
CA GLU A 222 6.19 1.94 24.06
C GLU A 222 6.22 2.49 22.62
N ILE A 223 6.40 1.63 21.62
CA ILE A 223 6.30 2.00 20.20
C ILE A 223 4.84 2.11 19.78
N ALA A 224 3.99 1.19 20.22
CA ALA A 224 2.55 1.23 19.94
C ALA A 224 1.86 2.48 20.52
N ASP A 225 2.25 2.88 21.73
CA ASP A 225 1.69 4.03 22.44
C ASP A 225 2.30 5.38 21.99
N GLY A 226 3.34 5.36 21.14
CA GLY A 226 4.02 6.55 20.64
C GLY A 226 5.02 7.20 21.63
N ALA A 227 5.34 6.52 22.73
CA ALA A 227 6.41 6.92 23.66
C ALA A 227 7.81 6.78 23.03
N VAL A 228 7.94 5.84 22.08
CA VAL A 228 9.12 5.63 21.25
C VAL A 228 8.70 5.69 19.79
N ILE A 229 9.34 6.54 19.00
CA ILE A 229 9.11 6.70 17.57
C ILE A 229 10.23 6.00 16.81
N ILE A 230 9.88 5.25 15.76
CA ILE A 230 10.85 4.73 14.79
C ILE A 230 11.07 5.81 13.73
N GLU A 231 12.24 6.46 13.77
CA GLU A 231 12.62 7.53 12.84
C GLU A 231 13.04 6.97 11.47
N GLY A 232 13.57 5.76 11.45
CA GLY A 232 13.96 5.12 10.21
C GLY A 232 14.41 3.67 10.39
N CYS A 233 14.29 2.89 9.32
CA CYS A 233 14.69 1.50 9.27
C CYS A 233 15.44 1.20 7.97
N ALA A 234 16.69 0.79 8.08
CA ALA A 234 17.46 0.23 6.98
C ALA A 234 17.61 -1.28 7.17
N ARG A 235 17.38 -2.05 6.11
CA ARG A 235 17.25 -3.50 6.23
C ARG A 235 17.80 -4.24 5.03
N ILE A 236 18.62 -5.27 5.31
CA ILE A 236 18.98 -6.35 4.39
C ILE A 236 18.24 -7.60 4.87
N PRO A 237 17.10 -7.97 4.25
CA PRO A 237 16.19 -8.97 4.79
C PRO A 237 16.84 -10.34 5.02
N GLY A 238 16.67 -10.88 6.23
CA GLY A 238 17.21 -12.18 6.66
C GLY A 238 18.69 -12.16 7.03
N GLU A 239 19.35 -11.00 6.99
CA GLU A 239 20.75 -10.88 7.38
C GLU A 239 20.94 -9.86 8.51
N ARG A 240 20.66 -8.57 8.24
CA ARG A 240 20.88 -7.50 9.22
C ARG A 240 19.99 -6.28 8.97
N ALA A 241 19.55 -5.63 10.04
CA ALA A 241 18.87 -4.36 10.01
C ALA A 241 19.45 -3.36 11.01
N LYS A 242 19.23 -2.08 10.74
CA LYS A 242 19.50 -0.95 11.64
C LYS A 242 18.22 -0.14 11.76
N VAL A 243 17.78 0.09 13.00
CA VAL A 243 16.56 0.84 13.32
C VAL A 243 16.93 2.03 14.21
N ALA A 244 16.55 3.23 13.77
CA ALA A 244 16.73 4.47 14.51
C ALA A 244 15.48 4.76 15.35
N LEU A 245 15.67 4.96 16.65
CA LEU A 245 14.61 5.10 17.64
C LEU A 245 14.77 6.43 18.37
N LEU A 246 13.68 7.18 18.49
CA LEU A 246 13.59 8.42 19.24
C LEU A 246 12.64 8.23 20.41
N SER A 247 13.05 8.63 21.62
CA SER A 247 12.14 8.70 22.75
C SER A 247 11.41 10.04 22.77
N THR A 248 10.08 10.03 22.91
CA THR A 248 9.27 11.25 23.10
C THR A 248 9.15 11.61 24.58
N HIS A 249 9.50 10.68 25.48
CA HIS A 249 9.40 10.86 26.93
C HIS A 249 10.77 10.75 27.62
N PRO A 250 11.20 11.76 28.40
CA PRO A 250 12.52 11.75 29.06
C PRO A 250 12.77 10.57 30.02
N GLN A 251 11.72 9.92 30.50
CA GLN A 251 11.80 8.78 31.43
C GLN A 251 11.87 7.43 30.72
N VAL A 252 11.72 7.41 29.39
CA VAL A 252 11.72 6.19 28.57
C VAL A 252 13.02 6.12 27.79
N ASP A 253 13.80 5.07 28.01
CA ASP A 253 14.94 4.73 27.15
C ASP A 253 14.44 3.97 25.92
N ALA A 254 14.54 4.59 24.74
CA ALA A 254 14.06 4.03 23.49
C ALA A 254 14.76 2.70 23.12
N VAL A 255 16.07 2.61 23.34
CA VAL A 255 16.84 1.40 23.01
C VAL A 255 16.54 0.31 24.02
N GLY A 256 16.58 0.63 25.32
CA GLY A 256 16.28 -0.31 26.40
C GLY A 256 14.87 -0.88 26.33
N ALA A 257 13.86 -0.04 26.06
CA ALA A 257 12.46 -0.47 25.90
C ALA A 257 12.28 -1.42 24.72
N THR A 258 12.94 -1.13 23.60
CA THR A 258 12.86 -1.92 22.36
C THR A 258 13.59 -3.25 22.49
N VAL A 259 14.78 -3.27 23.09
CA VAL A 259 15.57 -4.48 23.31
C VAL A 259 14.89 -5.39 24.35
N GLY A 260 14.35 -4.79 25.41
CA GLY A 260 13.76 -5.50 26.54
C GLY A 260 14.80 -6.17 27.43
N VAL A 261 14.35 -6.72 28.56
CA VAL A 261 15.23 -7.37 29.54
C VAL A 261 16.00 -8.51 28.86
N ARG A 262 17.34 -8.43 28.84
CA ARG A 262 18.23 -9.40 28.16
C ARG A 262 17.90 -9.65 26.68
N GLY A 263 17.32 -8.66 25.99
CA GLY A 263 17.02 -8.77 24.57
C GLY A 263 15.76 -9.58 24.24
N VAL A 264 14.90 -9.90 25.21
CA VAL A 264 13.74 -10.79 24.99
C VAL A 264 12.85 -10.30 23.85
N ARG A 265 12.53 -8.99 23.80
CA ARG A 265 11.64 -8.41 22.79
C ARG A 265 12.30 -8.40 21.41
N ILE A 266 13.52 -7.86 21.30
CA ILE A 266 14.22 -7.80 20.01
C ILE A 266 14.54 -9.20 19.45
N ASN A 267 14.83 -10.17 20.30
CA ASN A 267 15.08 -11.54 19.88
C ASN A 267 13.79 -12.23 19.39
N ALA A 268 12.62 -11.89 19.94
CA ALA A 268 11.34 -12.39 19.43
C ALA A 268 11.08 -11.89 18.00
N VAL A 269 11.34 -10.59 17.75
CA VAL A 269 11.24 -10.01 16.41
C VAL A 269 12.30 -10.61 15.46
N SER A 270 13.55 -10.76 15.91
CA SER A 270 14.61 -11.42 15.13
C SER A 270 14.24 -12.85 14.73
N ALA A 271 13.61 -13.62 15.65
CA ALA A 271 13.16 -14.98 15.38
C ALA A 271 12.08 -15.03 14.29
N GLU A 272 11.13 -14.10 14.29
CA GLU A 272 10.13 -13.94 13.22
C GLU A 272 10.78 -13.62 11.86
N LEU A 273 11.98 -13.03 11.85
CA LEU A 273 12.75 -12.67 10.65
C LEU A 273 13.86 -13.68 10.28
N ILE A 274 13.79 -14.93 10.76
CA ILE A 274 14.83 -15.97 10.61
C ILE A 274 16.20 -15.52 11.15
N GLY A 275 16.22 -15.06 12.40
CA GLY A 275 17.47 -14.71 13.07
C GLY A 275 18.19 -13.52 12.44
N GLU A 276 17.45 -12.65 11.75
CA GLU A 276 17.98 -11.37 11.25
C GLU A 276 18.58 -10.57 12.42
N ASN A 277 19.81 -10.09 12.28
CA ASN A 277 20.48 -9.35 13.34
C ASN A 277 20.03 -7.87 13.32
N ILE A 278 19.38 -7.40 14.38
CA ILE A 278 18.76 -6.07 14.42
C ILE A 278 19.54 -5.17 15.38
N ASP A 279 20.14 -4.11 14.84
CA ASP A 279 20.79 -3.06 15.63
C ASP A 279 19.78 -1.94 15.96
N CYS A 280 19.54 -1.71 17.24
CA CYS A 280 18.74 -0.58 17.73
C CYS A 280 19.66 0.60 18.02
N ILE A 281 19.39 1.75 17.41
CA ILE A 281 20.24 2.95 17.48
C ILE A 281 19.40 4.11 18.01
N GLU A 282 19.94 4.85 18.97
CA GLU A 282 19.33 6.09 19.43
C GLU A 282 19.46 7.18 18.35
N TYR A 283 18.31 7.63 17.84
CA TYR A 283 18.25 8.73 16.88
C TYR A 283 18.69 10.04 17.51
N THR A 284 19.30 10.91 16.70
CA THR A 284 19.60 12.28 17.07
C THR A 284 19.52 13.16 15.84
N SER A 285 19.09 14.40 16.01
CA SER A 285 18.99 15.38 14.93
C SER A 285 20.35 15.94 14.50
N ILE A 286 21.43 15.66 15.25
CA ILE A 286 22.80 16.08 14.91
C ILE A 286 23.38 15.03 13.95
N PRO A 287 23.57 15.33 12.65
CA PRO A 287 23.92 14.33 11.64
C PRO A 287 25.24 13.61 11.93
N GLU A 288 26.26 14.34 12.39
CA GLU A 288 27.59 13.81 12.70
C GLU A 288 27.50 12.74 13.79
N LEU A 289 26.75 13.04 14.85
CA LEU A 289 26.53 12.12 15.96
C LEU A 289 25.66 10.94 15.54
N PHE A 290 24.63 11.19 14.73
CA PHE A 290 23.76 10.12 14.23
C PHE A 290 24.55 9.12 13.38
N ILE A 291 25.35 9.59 12.41
CA ILE A 291 26.20 8.73 11.57
C ILE A 291 27.19 7.95 12.43
N SER A 292 27.85 8.60 13.40
CA SER A 292 28.75 7.92 14.33
C SER A 292 28.06 6.75 15.05
N ARG A 293 26.82 6.94 15.52
CA ARG A 293 26.02 5.89 16.17
C ARG A 293 25.59 4.79 15.20
N ILE A 294 25.18 5.13 13.98
CA ILE A 294 24.75 4.15 12.98
C ILE A 294 25.90 3.22 12.57
N MET A 295 27.13 3.74 12.55
CA MET A 295 28.33 2.98 12.20
C MET A 295 28.73 1.92 13.23
N ALA A 296 28.12 1.91 14.42
CA ALA A 296 28.29 0.85 15.41
C ALA A 296 28.12 -0.54 14.76
N PRO A 297 29.04 -1.49 15.01
CA PRO A 297 30.01 -1.53 16.12
C PRO A 297 31.38 -0.87 15.86
N ALA A 298 31.59 -0.22 14.72
CA ALA A 298 32.86 0.44 14.43
C ALA A 298 33.01 1.74 15.23
N ILE A 299 34.19 1.96 15.80
CA ILE A 299 34.51 3.21 16.50
C ILE A 299 34.98 4.24 15.49
N ILE A 300 34.31 5.40 15.46
CA ILE A 300 34.56 6.49 14.53
C ILE A 300 35.31 7.62 15.24
N SER A 301 36.37 8.13 14.61
CA SER A 301 37.17 9.25 15.13
C SER A 301 36.53 10.61 14.83
N ASN A 302 36.07 10.81 13.59
CA ASN A 302 35.48 12.07 13.14
C ASN A 302 34.44 11.81 12.04
N VAL A 303 33.43 12.68 11.95
CA VAL A 303 32.45 12.70 10.87
C VAL A 303 32.35 14.12 10.33
N GLU A 304 32.59 14.28 9.04
CA GLU A 304 32.45 15.55 8.34
C GLU A 304 31.31 15.44 7.31
N ILE A 305 30.33 16.34 7.40
CA ILE A 305 29.22 16.41 6.45
C ILE A 305 29.56 17.38 5.34
N ILE A 306 29.63 16.87 4.12
CA ILE A 306 29.84 17.66 2.92
C ILE A 306 28.48 18.02 2.33
N LYS A 307 28.29 19.33 2.11
CA LYS A 307 27.08 19.88 1.52
C LYS A 307 27.27 20.13 0.02
N ASN A 308 26.23 19.92 -0.76
CA ASN A 308 26.20 20.25 -2.18
C ASN A 308 26.12 21.77 -2.39
N GLU A 309 26.14 22.20 -3.66
CA GLU A 309 26.04 23.62 -4.05
C GLU A 309 24.75 24.30 -3.57
N LYS A 310 23.69 23.52 -3.27
CA LYS A 310 22.41 24.01 -2.74
C LYS A 310 22.39 24.07 -1.20
N GLY A 311 23.47 23.67 -0.54
CA GLY A 311 23.59 23.64 0.93
C GLY A 311 22.96 22.42 1.60
N GLU A 312 22.55 21.40 0.83
CA GLU A 312 21.98 20.15 1.33
C GLU A 312 23.09 19.14 1.59
N ALA A 313 22.97 18.33 2.65
CA ALA A 313 23.93 17.28 2.95
C ALA A 313 23.94 16.22 1.84
N GLU A 314 25.09 15.99 1.21
CA GLU A 314 25.24 15.08 0.07
C GLU A 314 25.99 13.80 0.45
N ARG A 315 27.09 13.97 1.19
CA ARG A 315 27.98 12.88 1.58
C ARG A 315 28.59 13.13 2.95
N ALA A 316 28.99 12.05 3.61
CA ALA A 316 29.65 12.09 4.90
C ALA A 316 31.03 11.42 4.81
N ILE A 317 32.06 12.16 5.18
CA ILE A 317 33.43 11.63 5.30
C ILE A 317 33.61 11.18 6.74
N VAL A 318 33.84 9.87 6.91
CA VAL A 318 33.94 9.22 8.21
C VAL A 318 35.38 8.78 8.42
N THR A 319 36.06 9.47 9.33
CA THR A 319 37.44 9.16 9.71
C THR A 319 37.46 8.15 10.86
N LEU A 320 38.24 7.08 10.72
CA LEU A 320 38.28 5.98 11.69
C LEU A 320 39.66 5.32 11.75
N PRO A 321 40.07 4.69 12.87
CA PRO A 321 41.34 3.99 12.95
C PRO A 321 41.41 2.79 11.99
N SER A 322 42.58 2.46 11.44
CA SER A 322 42.73 1.38 10.44
C SER A 322 42.19 0.02 10.88
N ASP A 323 42.30 -0.32 12.17
CA ASP A 323 41.76 -1.56 12.74
C ASP A 323 40.21 -1.60 12.77
N GLN A 324 39.55 -0.44 12.69
CA GLN A 324 38.09 -0.33 12.67
C GLN A 324 37.50 -0.40 11.25
N LYS A 325 38.32 -0.24 10.20
CA LYS A 325 37.85 -0.20 8.79
C LYS A 325 37.07 -1.45 8.40
N SER A 326 37.57 -2.62 8.79
CA SER A 326 36.90 -3.90 8.52
C SER A 326 35.52 -3.97 9.18
N LYS A 327 35.39 -3.48 10.42
CA LYS A 327 34.10 -3.42 11.14
C LYS A 327 33.14 -2.40 10.52
N ALA A 328 33.66 -1.25 10.10
CA ALA A 328 32.89 -0.16 9.49
C ALA A 328 32.26 -0.60 8.17
N ILE A 329 33.03 -1.28 7.32
CA ILE A 329 32.53 -1.89 6.07
C ILE A 329 31.55 -3.03 6.41
N GLY A 330 31.93 -3.89 7.34
CA GLY A 330 31.20 -5.10 7.70
C GLY A 330 31.29 -6.20 6.65
N LYS A 331 30.76 -7.38 6.95
CA LYS A 331 30.74 -8.52 6.02
C LYS A 331 30.04 -8.10 4.71
N SER A 332 30.72 -8.26 3.58
CA SER A 332 30.20 -7.89 2.25
C SER A 332 29.74 -6.42 2.10
N GLY A 333 30.24 -5.51 2.94
CA GLY A 333 29.82 -4.10 2.91
C GLY A 333 28.43 -3.83 3.49
N ILE A 334 27.86 -4.78 4.24
CA ILE A 334 26.49 -4.66 4.77
C ILE A 334 26.37 -3.50 5.76
N ASN A 335 27.37 -3.31 6.65
CA ASN A 335 27.27 -2.30 7.70
C ASN A 335 27.28 -0.89 7.11
N ILE A 336 28.22 -0.59 6.22
CA ILE A 336 28.29 0.69 5.51
C ILE A 336 27.04 0.92 4.64
N ARG A 337 26.52 -0.13 3.96
CA ARG A 337 25.29 -0.02 3.17
C ARG A 337 24.08 0.33 4.02
N LEU A 338 23.89 -0.37 5.14
CA LEU A 338 22.82 -0.07 6.08
C LEU A 338 22.95 1.34 6.65
N ALA A 339 24.18 1.78 6.92
CA ALA A 339 24.44 3.13 7.41
C ALA A 339 24.06 4.21 6.40
N SER A 340 24.46 4.03 5.13
CA SER A 340 24.07 4.94 4.05
C SER A 340 22.55 4.94 3.81
N MET A 341 21.91 3.77 3.85
CA MET A 341 20.45 3.65 3.70
C MET A 341 19.68 4.36 4.82
N LEU A 342 20.15 4.24 6.07
CA LEU A 342 19.47 4.81 7.24
C LEU A 342 19.70 6.31 7.37
N SER A 343 20.91 6.78 7.06
CA SER A 343 21.24 8.22 7.08
C SER A 343 20.76 8.97 5.85
N GLY A 344 20.51 8.27 4.73
CA GLY A 344 20.22 8.88 3.43
C GLY A 344 21.44 9.53 2.76
N LEU A 345 22.65 9.31 3.30
CA LEU A 345 23.89 9.94 2.84
C LEU A 345 24.85 8.91 2.26
N ASN A 346 25.67 9.34 1.28
CA ASN A 346 26.79 8.53 0.82
C ASN A 346 27.95 8.63 1.82
N ILE A 347 28.30 7.51 2.44
CA ILE A 347 29.35 7.43 3.45
C ILE A 347 30.68 7.01 2.81
N GLU A 348 31.71 7.84 2.97
CA GLU A 348 33.09 7.58 2.56
C GLU A 348 33.96 7.36 3.80
N LEU A 349 34.82 6.33 3.78
CA LEU A 349 35.67 5.99 4.92
C LEU A 349 37.11 6.47 4.70
N VAL A 350 37.69 7.14 5.69
CA VAL A 350 39.08 7.61 5.71
C VAL A 350 39.80 7.06 6.93
N GLU A 351 41.03 6.58 6.76
CA GLU A 351 41.81 6.02 7.87
C GLU A 351 42.56 7.10 8.65
N SER A 352 42.48 7.04 9.97
CA SER A 352 43.24 7.88 10.90
C SER A 352 44.66 7.29 11.01
N GLY A 353 45.65 7.92 10.38
CA GLY A 353 47.05 7.47 10.46
C GLY A 353 47.78 7.24 9.13
N GLY A 354 47.21 7.63 7.99
CA GLY A 354 48.01 7.84 6.78
C GLY A 354 48.85 9.11 6.92
N THR A 355 50.18 8.98 6.99
CA THR A 355 51.10 10.11 6.99
C THR A 355 50.83 11.00 5.78
N THR A 356 50.39 12.23 6.03
CA THR A 356 50.39 13.29 5.01
C THR A 356 51.81 13.85 4.97
N SER A 357 52.61 13.41 4.01
CA SER A 357 53.80 14.16 3.61
C SER A 357 53.34 15.35 2.77
N GLU A 358 53.96 16.52 2.93
CA GLU A 358 53.61 17.77 2.24
C GLU A 358 53.73 17.73 0.69
N ASP A 359 54.01 16.57 0.07
CA ASP A 359 54.20 16.42 -1.39
C ASP A 359 53.29 15.37 -2.09
N GLY A 360 52.23 14.87 -1.44
CA GLY A 360 51.14 14.19 -2.17
C GLY A 360 51.45 12.84 -2.84
N THR A 361 52.51 12.14 -2.45
CA THR A 361 52.77 10.74 -2.86
C THR A 361 52.49 9.76 -1.72
N ILE A 362 51.73 8.70 -2.03
CA ILE A 362 51.42 7.59 -1.12
C ILE A 362 52.58 6.58 -1.19
N GLU A 363 53.34 6.42 -0.10
CA GLU A 363 54.19 5.24 0.08
C GLU A 363 53.41 4.18 0.86
N GLU A 364 53.20 3.00 0.25
CA GLU A 364 52.70 1.83 0.93
C GLU A 364 53.72 1.37 1.99
N SER A 365 53.27 1.19 3.23
CA SER A 365 54.03 0.51 4.26
C SER A 365 54.30 -0.93 3.83
N LYS A 366 55.53 -1.21 3.39
CA LYS A 366 56.04 -2.57 3.23
C LYS A 366 56.19 -3.20 4.60
N ASP A 367 55.15 -3.87 5.07
CA ASP A 367 55.29 -4.86 6.14
C ASP A 367 54.50 -6.11 5.76
N GLY A 368 55.25 -7.18 5.45
CA GLY A 368 54.71 -8.53 5.24
C GLY A 368 55.57 -9.42 4.36
N VAL A 369 56.23 -8.87 3.33
CA VAL A 369 56.98 -9.69 2.36
C VAL A 369 58.44 -9.91 2.79
N ASP A 370 59.08 -8.90 3.38
CA ASP A 370 60.50 -8.99 3.78
C ASP A 370 60.73 -9.93 4.98
N ALA A 371 59.71 -10.15 5.82
CA ALA A 371 59.78 -11.10 6.93
C ALA A 371 59.69 -12.58 6.47
N LEU A 372 59.18 -12.85 5.26
CA LEU A 372 59.07 -14.19 4.70
C LEU A 372 60.36 -14.63 3.98
N GLU A 373 61.12 -13.70 3.38
CA GLU A 373 62.40 -14.01 2.74
C GLU A 373 63.50 -14.39 3.76
N ALA A 374 63.44 -13.85 4.97
CA ALA A 374 64.39 -14.16 6.05
C ALA A 374 64.23 -15.58 6.64
N LEU A 375 63.14 -16.28 6.35
CA LEU A 375 62.89 -17.66 6.80
C LEU A 375 63.43 -18.73 5.84
N PHE A 376 63.77 -18.35 4.61
CA PHE A 376 64.29 -19.26 3.58
C PHE A 376 65.68 -18.88 3.04
N SER A 377 66.37 -17.96 3.73
CA SER A 377 67.76 -17.57 3.45
C SER A 377 68.74 -18.23 4.42
#